data_AF-A0A7J8JA08-F1
#
_entry.id   AF-A0A7J8JA08-F1
#
_cell.length_a   1.000
_cell.length_b   1.000
_cell.length_c   1.000
_cell.angle_alpha   90.00
_cell.angle_beta   90.00
_cell.angle_gamma   90.00
#
_symmetry.space_group_name_H-M   'P 1'
#
loop_
_entity.id
_entity.type
_entity.pdbx_description
1 polymer ?
#
loop_
_entity_poly.entity_id
_entity_poly.type
_entity_poly.pdbx_seq_one_letter_code
_entity_poly.pdbx_strand_id
1 'polypeptide(L)'
;MDELSEEDKLTVSRARKIQRFLSQPFQVAEVFTGHMGKLVPLKETIKGFQQILAGEYDHLPEQAFYMVGPIEEAVAKADKLAEEHS
;
A
#
# COMPACT_ATOMS: atom_id res chain seq x y z
N MET A 1 1.41 16.61 11.82
CA MET A 1 1.87 15.37 12.48
C MET A 1 2.37 15.71 13.88
N ASP A 2 3.18 16.75 14.04
CA ASP A 2 3.93 17.01 15.27
C ASP A 2 3.08 17.30 16.53
N GLU A 3 1.87 17.84 16.34
CA GLU A 3 0.91 18.15 17.42
C GLU A 3 0.01 16.97 17.83
N LEU A 4 0.08 15.82 17.14
CA LEU A 4 -0.76 14.66 17.43
C LEU A 4 -0.13 13.76 18.50
N SER A 5 -0.96 13.04 19.25
CA SER A 5 -0.49 11.95 20.09
C SER A 5 0.14 10.83 19.24
N GLU A 6 1.01 10.01 19.83
CA GLU A 6 1.64 8.90 19.09
C GLU A 6 0.61 7.88 18.57
N GLU A 7 -0.48 7.66 19.29
CA GLU A 7 -1.59 6.81 18.88
C GLU A 7 -2.34 7.40 17.66
N ASP A 8 -2.58 8.71 17.68
CA ASP A 8 -3.22 9.40 16.55
C ASP A 8 -2.30 9.41 15.31
N LYS A 9 -0.99 9.63 15.50
CA LYS A 9 0.00 9.52 14.41
C LYS A 9 -0.03 8.13 13.79
N LEU A 10 -0.08 7.08 14.61
CA LEU A 10 -0.17 5.70 14.13
C LEU A 10 -1.46 5.48 13.33
N THR A 11 -2.60 5.95 13.86
CA THR A 11 -3.91 5.87 13.19
C THR A 11 -3.89 6.56 11.83
N VAL A 12 -3.35 7.79 11.77
CA VAL A 12 -3.20 8.54 10.51
C VAL A 12 -2.29 7.81 9.54
N SER A 13 -1.17 7.25 10.01
CA SER A 13 -0.24 6.52 9.15
C SER A 13 -0.88 5.29 8.50
N ARG A 14 -1.63 4.48 9.29
CA ARG A 14 -2.33 3.30 8.79
C ARG A 14 -3.48 3.69 7.87
N ALA A 15 -4.25 4.73 8.21
CA ALA A 15 -5.33 5.24 7.37
C ALA A 15 -4.81 5.69 6.00
N ARG A 16 -3.66 6.36 5.94
CA ARG A 16 -3.02 6.77 4.68
C ARG A 16 -2.56 5.56 3.86
N LYS A 17 -1.97 4.54 4.48
CA LYS A 17 -1.62 3.27 3.81
C LYS A 17 -2.84 2.57 3.23
N ILE A 18 -3.92 2.46 3.99
CA ILE A 18 -5.21 1.89 3.54
C ILE A 18 -5.77 2.69 2.36
N GLN A 19 -5.79 4.02 2.45
CA GLN A 19 -6.26 4.89 1.38
C GLN A 19 -5.47 4.67 0.08
N ARG A 20 -4.15 4.48 0.17
CA ARG A 20 -3.31 4.16 -0.98
C ARG A 20 -3.55 2.74 -1.48
N PHE A 21 -3.69 1.76 -0.60
CA PHE A 21 -3.91 0.36 -0.96
C PHE A 21 -5.28 0.09 -1.60
N LEU A 22 -6.26 0.98 -1.38
CA LEU A 22 -7.52 0.98 -2.13
C LEU A 22 -7.35 1.39 -3.60
N SER A 23 -6.21 1.98 -3.98
CA SER A 23 -5.90 2.23 -5.39
C SER A 23 -5.39 0.96 -6.06
N GLN A 24 -5.83 0.73 -7.30
CA GLN A 24 -5.49 -0.45 -8.07
C GLN A 24 -5.31 -0.04 -9.54
N PRO A 25 -4.24 -0.51 -10.21
CA PRO A 25 -4.09 -0.29 -11.65
C PRO A 25 -5.16 -1.13 -12.38
N PHE A 26 -6.02 -0.45 -13.13
CA PHE A 26 -7.02 -1.12 -13.95
C PHE A 26 -6.47 -1.44 -15.33
N GLN A 27 -6.78 -2.64 -15.83
CA GLN A 27 -6.34 -3.10 -17.15
C GLN A 27 -6.78 -2.14 -18.27
N VAL A 28 -7.99 -1.58 -18.19
CA VAL A 28 -8.48 -0.58 -19.15
C VAL A 28 -7.74 0.77 -19.08
N ALA A 29 -7.04 1.03 -17.97
CA ALA A 29 -6.29 2.26 -17.75
C ALA A 29 -4.80 2.12 -18.09
N GLU A 30 -4.33 0.94 -18.51
CA GLU A 30 -2.94 0.68 -18.91
C GLU A 30 -2.46 1.65 -19.99
N VAL A 31 -3.30 1.91 -20.99
CA VAL A 31 -2.96 2.79 -22.13
C VAL A 31 -2.75 4.25 -21.73
N PHE A 32 -3.26 4.67 -20.57
CA PHE A 32 -3.13 6.04 -20.07
C PHE A 32 -2.06 6.18 -18.98
N THR A 33 -1.89 5.14 -18.16
CA THR A 33 -1.01 5.20 -16.98
C THR A 33 0.33 4.50 -17.19
N GLY A 34 0.43 3.58 -18.15
CA GLY A 34 1.59 2.70 -18.33
C GLY A 34 1.75 1.63 -17.25
N HIS A 35 0.84 1.54 -16.28
CA HIS A 35 0.87 0.53 -15.23
C HIS A 35 0.04 -0.68 -15.61
N MET A 36 0.67 -1.86 -15.62
CA MET A 36 0.00 -3.15 -15.84
C MET A 36 -1.16 -3.34 -14.86
N GLY A 37 -2.32 -3.66 -15.41
CA GLY A 37 -3.54 -3.91 -14.69
C GLY A 37 -3.45 -5.14 -13.80
N LYS A 38 -4.12 -5.07 -12.66
CA LYS A 38 -4.15 -6.15 -11.67
C LYS A 38 -5.60 -6.53 -11.41
N LEU A 39 -5.85 -7.80 -11.15
CA LEU A 39 -7.13 -8.30 -10.65
C LEU A 39 -6.85 -9.11 -9.39
N VAL A 40 -7.27 -8.59 -8.24
CA VAL A 40 -6.99 -9.17 -6.92
C VAL A 40 -8.19 -10.02 -6.48
N PRO A 41 -8.00 -11.31 -6.15
CA PRO A 41 -9.06 -12.14 -5.57
C PRO A 41 -9.50 -11.63 -4.19
N LEU A 42 -10.78 -11.80 -3.87
CA LEU A 42 -11.38 -11.37 -2.60
C LEU A 42 -10.61 -11.87 -1.36
N LYS A 43 -10.12 -13.13 -1.39
CA LYS A 43 -9.37 -13.72 -0.28
C LYS A 43 -8.07 -12.98 -0.01
N GLU A 44 -7.38 -12.55 -1.06
CA GLU A 44 -6.13 -11.80 -0.95
C GLU A 44 -6.39 -10.35 -0.51
N THR A 45 -7.48 -9.74 -0.97
CA THR A 45 -7.93 -8.43 -0.51
C THR A 45 -8.15 -8.42 1.00
N ILE A 46 -8.97 -9.37 1.52
CA ILE A 46 -9.28 -9.45 2.95
C ILE A 46 -7.99 -9.66 3.76
N LYS A 47 -7.12 -10.57 3.32
CA LYS A 47 -5.83 -10.83 3.96
C LYS A 47 -4.98 -9.54 4.04
N GLY A 48 -4.79 -8.85 2.92
CA GLY A 48 -3.96 -7.65 2.88
C GLY A 48 -4.46 -6.54 3.81
N PHE A 49 -5.76 -6.24 3.80
CA PHE A 49 -6.34 -5.24 4.68
C PHE A 49 -6.25 -5.64 6.17
N GLN A 50 -6.44 -6.93 6.50
CA GLN A 50 -6.29 -7.41 7.88
C GLN A 50 -4.86 -7.21 8.40
N GLN A 51 -3.85 -7.52 7.58
CA GLN A 51 -2.45 -7.37 7.98
C GLN A 51 -2.04 -5.89 8.15
N ILE A 52 -2.55 -4.97 7.30
CA ILE A 52 -2.33 -3.53 7.47
C ILE A 52 -2.97 -3.04 8.78
N LEU A 53 -4.20 -3.46 9.08
CA LEU A 53 -4.89 -3.10 10.33
C LEU A 53 -4.19 -3.66 11.57
N ALA A 54 -3.62 -4.86 11.47
CA ALA A 54 -2.82 -5.49 12.52
C ALA A 54 -1.47 -4.81 12.76
N GLY A 55 -1.01 -3.98 11.82
CA GLY A 55 0.26 -3.24 11.93
C GLY A 55 1.48 -4.00 11.40
N GLU A 56 1.30 -5.14 10.72
CA GLU A 56 2.40 -5.95 10.20
C GLU A 56 3.31 -5.18 9.22
N TYR A 57 2.76 -4.16 8.57
CA TYR A 57 3.44 -3.34 7.57
C TYR A 57 3.65 -1.87 8.00
N ASP A 58 3.65 -1.59 9.31
CA ASP A 58 3.86 -0.23 9.82
C ASP A 58 5.23 0.35 9.45
N HIS A 59 6.23 -0.50 9.27
CA HIS A 59 7.59 -0.14 8.87
C HIS A 59 7.74 0.23 7.38
N LEU A 60 6.77 -0.09 6.52
CA LEU A 60 6.83 0.22 5.09
C LEU A 60 6.39 1.66 4.78
N PRO A 61 6.98 2.32 3.76
CA PRO A 61 6.59 3.65 3.35
C PRO A 61 5.19 3.67 2.69
N GLU A 62 4.45 4.77 2.81
CA GLU A 62 3.09 4.90 2.23
C GLU A 62 3.08 4.70 0.70
N GLN A 63 4.15 5.09 0.01
CA GLN A 63 4.30 5.00 -1.44
C GLN A 63 4.29 3.54 -1.95
N ALA A 64 4.69 2.60 -1.09
CA ALA A 64 4.68 1.18 -1.41
C ALA A 64 3.26 0.63 -1.66
N PHE A 65 2.25 1.23 -1.03
CA PHE A 65 0.86 0.81 -1.13
C PHE A 65 0.09 1.43 -2.31
N TYR A 66 0.72 2.32 -3.08
CA TYR A 66 0.05 3.03 -4.17
C TYR A 66 0.14 2.24 -5.49
N MET A 67 -1.01 2.06 -6.16
CA MET A 67 -1.11 1.39 -7.47
C MET A 67 -0.44 0.02 -7.51
N VAL A 68 -0.82 -0.84 -6.55
CA VAL A 68 -0.36 -2.22 -6.43
C VAL A 68 -1.54 -3.19 -6.48
N GLY A 69 -1.27 -4.47 -6.72
CA GLY A 69 -2.26 -5.54 -6.61
C GLY A 69 -2.30 -6.14 -5.20
N PRO A 70 -1.96 -7.43 -5.02
CA PRO A 70 -1.88 -8.07 -3.71
C PRO A 70 -0.86 -7.41 -2.78
N ILE A 71 -0.96 -7.69 -1.48
CA ILE A 71 -0.11 -7.08 -0.44
C ILE A 71 1.38 -7.39 -0.63
N GLU A 72 1.69 -8.54 -1.23
CA GLU A 72 3.04 -8.96 -1.55
C GLU A 72 3.73 -8.01 -2.56
N GLU A 73 2.96 -7.41 -3.48
CA GLU A 73 3.49 -6.40 -4.41
C GLU A 73 3.85 -5.09 -3.69
N ALA A 74 3.15 -4.75 -2.60
CA ALA A 74 3.50 -3.60 -1.78
C ALA A 74 4.87 -3.79 -1.11
N VAL A 75 5.14 -5.00 -0.59
CA VAL A 75 6.44 -5.35 0.02
C VAL A 75 7.55 -5.24 -1.03
N ALA A 76 7.39 -5.90 -2.18
CA ALA A 76 8.38 -5.85 -3.26
C ALA A 76 8.65 -4.42 -3.76
N LYS A 77 7.61 -3.58 -3.80
CA LYS A 77 7.75 -2.16 -4.14
C LYS A 77 8.51 -1.38 -3.08
N ALA A 78 8.32 -1.68 -1.80
CA ALA A 78 9.07 -1.07 -0.72
C ALA A 78 10.57 -1.41 -0.79
N ASP A 79 10.90 -2.66 -1.10
CA ASP A 79 12.29 -3.12 -1.27
C ASP A 79 12.97 -2.34 -2.39
N LYS A 80 12.30 -2.21 -3.55
CA LYS A 80 12.80 -1.41 -4.67
C LYS A 80 13.03 0.06 -4.30
N LEU A 81 12.11 0.67 -3.55
CA LEU A 81 12.28 2.05 -3.08
C LEU A 81 13.48 2.17 -2.15
N ALA A 82 13.72 1.18 -1.28
CA ALA A 82 14.90 1.17 -0.41
C ALA A 82 16.21 1.06 -1.19
N GLU A 83 16.24 0.23 -2.26
CA GLU A 83 17.40 0.11 -3.16
C GLU A 83 17.68 1.41 -3.91
N GLU A 84 16.66 2.11 -4.42
CA GLU A 84 16.82 3.38 -5.14
C GLU A 84 17.30 4.54 -4.25
N HIS A 85 17.15 4.41 -2.93
CA HIS A 85 17.56 5.40 -1.94
C HIS A 85 18.88 5.06 -1.22
N SER A 86 19.53 3.95 -1.58
CA SER A 86 20.83 3.49 -1.05
C SER A 86 22.00 3.92 -1.94
#